data_AF-A0A838TY34-F1
#
_entry.id   AF-A0A838TY34-F1
#
_cell.length_a   1.000
_cell.length_b   1.000
_cell.length_c   1.000
_cell.angle_alpha   90.00
_cell.angle_beta   90.00
_cell.angle_gamma   90.00
#
_symmetry.space_group_name_H-M   'P 1'
#
loop_
_entity.id
_entity.type
_entity.pdbx_description
1 polymer ?
#
loop_
_entity_poly.entity_id
_entity_poly.type
_entity_poly.pdbx_seq_one_letter_code
_entity_poly.pdbx_strand_id
1 'polypeptide(L)'
;MRNYHENSSLITATEIAKLDAAFQRSWSRDTAFPPSQHKWTEENKALGQCVPTALVIVDFYGGGLAYDEEVNHCWNIFPDGSEHDFSRIQFAGDTNIRISRINAPTDLLESEKGKSVNNHQRYALLKQRVNQSLRRE
;
A
#
# COMPACT_ATOMS: atom_id res chain seq x y z
N MET A 1 2.78 -17.45 1.13
CA MET A 1 2.07 -16.15 1.16
C MET A 1 0.65 -16.29 0.67
N ARG A 2 -0.32 -16.37 1.59
CA ARG A 2 -1.69 -15.96 1.27
C ARG A 2 -1.65 -14.44 1.06
N ASN A 3 -1.58 -14.02 -0.20
CA ASN A 3 -2.13 -12.72 -0.58
C ASN A 3 -3.64 -12.89 -0.39
N TYR A 4 -4.27 -11.99 0.36
CA TYR A 4 -5.72 -11.85 0.35
C TYR A 4 -6.03 -11.28 -1.04
N HIS A 5 -6.11 -12.15 -2.04
CA HIS A 5 -6.77 -11.84 -3.30
C HIS A 5 -8.16 -12.41 -3.15
N GLU A 6 -9.12 -11.56 -2.85
CA GLU A 6 -10.50 -11.90 -3.13
C GLU A 6 -10.79 -11.52 -4.58
N ASN A 7 -11.61 -12.31 -5.27
CA ASN A 7 -12.01 -12.01 -6.64
C ASN A 7 -12.82 -10.71 -6.64
N SER A 8 -12.18 -9.60 -7.01
CA SER A 8 -12.84 -8.31 -7.16
C SER A 8 -13.62 -8.26 -8.47
N SER A 9 -14.80 -7.63 -8.42
CA SER A 9 -15.57 -7.24 -9.60
C SER A 9 -15.12 -5.89 -10.18
N LEU A 10 -14.33 -5.13 -9.42
CA LEU A 10 -13.90 -3.76 -9.75
C LEU A 10 -12.50 -3.70 -10.36
N ILE A 11 -11.65 -4.69 -10.08
CA ILE A 11 -10.30 -4.75 -10.62
C ILE A 11 -9.98 -6.15 -11.11
N THR A 12 -9.52 -6.25 -12.35
CA THR A 12 -9.14 -7.52 -12.96
C THR A 12 -7.75 -7.97 -12.50
N ALA A 13 -7.47 -9.27 -12.62
CA ALA A 13 -6.13 -9.81 -12.35
C ALA A 13 -5.04 -9.14 -13.20
N THR A 14 -5.36 -8.76 -14.44
CA THR A 14 -4.45 -8.03 -15.34
C THR A 14 -4.14 -6.63 -14.82
N GLU A 15 -5.12 -5.91 -14.31
CA GLU A 15 -4.91 -4.58 -13.72
C GLU A 15 -4.11 -4.66 -12.42
N ILE A 16 -4.38 -5.66 -11.57
CA ILE A 16 -3.59 -5.92 -10.37
C ILE A 16 -2.11 -6.14 -10.76
N ALA A 17 -1.84 -7.00 -11.74
CA ALA A 17 -0.47 -7.28 -12.18
C ALA A 17 0.24 -6.03 -12.72
N LYS A 18 -0.47 -5.16 -13.45
CA LYS A 18 0.06 -3.87 -13.92
C LYS A 18 0.39 -2.92 -12.76
N LEU A 19 -0.50 -2.82 -11.78
CA LEU A 19 -0.27 -1.99 -10.59
C LEU A 19 0.88 -2.53 -9.75
N ASP A 20 0.96 -3.85 -9.53
CA ASP A 20 2.09 -4.49 -8.85
C ASP A 20 3.42 -4.12 -9.53
N ALA A 21 3.50 -4.29 -10.85
CA ALA A 21 4.68 -3.92 -11.61
C ALA A 21 4.98 -2.41 -11.51
N ALA A 22 3.96 -1.56 -11.55
CA ALA A 22 4.12 -0.12 -11.42
C ALA A 22 4.62 0.29 -10.03
N PHE A 23 4.12 -0.33 -8.96
CA PHE A 23 4.57 -0.11 -7.59
C PHE A 23 6.01 -0.58 -7.39
N GLN A 24 6.37 -1.77 -7.87
CA GLN A 24 7.75 -2.28 -7.80
C GLN A 24 8.77 -1.32 -8.41
N ARG A 25 8.41 -0.69 -9.55
CA ARG A 25 9.26 0.30 -10.22
C ARG A 25 9.28 1.66 -9.51
N SER A 26 8.27 1.96 -8.69
CA SER A 26 8.06 3.28 -8.08
C SER A 26 8.50 3.36 -6.62
N TRP A 27 8.46 2.25 -5.90
CA TRP A 27 8.91 2.16 -4.52
C TRP A 27 10.39 2.47 -4.39
N SER A 28 10.71 3.18 -3.32
CA SER A 28 12.07 3.57 -2.98
C SER A 28 12.15 3.79 -1.48
N ARG A 29 13.38 3.97 -0.98
CA ARG A 29 13.61 4.44 0.38
C ARG A 29 12.83 5.71 0.72
N ASP A 30 12.70 6.67 -0.21
CA ASP A 30 12.03 7.95 0.04
C ASP A 30 10.52 7.82 0.30
N THR A 31 9.89 6.79 -0.26
CA THR A 31 8.45 6.53 -0.06
C THR A 31 8.20 5.59 1.13
N ALA A 32 9.23 4.89 1.61
CA ALA A 32 9.11 3.98 2.74
C ALA A 32 8.87 4.71 4.06
N PHE A 33 8.26 4.01 5.02
CA PHE A 33 8.02 4.48 6.38
C PHE A 33 9.34 4.92 7.03
N PRO A 34 9.47 6.18 7.51
CA PRO A 34 10.76 6.73 7.96
C PRO A 34 11.50 5.84 8.98
N PRO A 35 10.83 5.28 10.01
CA PRO A 35 11.49 4.33 10.92
C PRO A 35 12.02 3.05 10.27
N SER A 36 11.50 2.65 9.10
CA SER A 36 11.93 1.45 8.36
C SER A 36 12.92 1.74 7.22
N GLN A 37 13.17 3.01 6.87
CA GLN A 37 14.05 3.39 5.75
C GLN A 37 15.48 2.86 5.87
N HIS A 38 15.98 2.65 7.09
CA HIS A 38 17.33 2.11 7.32
C HIS A 38 17.43 0.60 7.02
N LYS A 39 16.29 -0.11 6.94
CA LYS A 39 16.20 -1.54 6.60
C LYS A 39 15.70 -1.78 5.18
N TRP A 40 15.33 -0.73 4.46
CA TRP A 40 14.85 -0.82 3.09
C TRP A 40 15.99 -1.24 2.16
N THR A 41 15.74 -2.18 1.25
CA THR A 41 16.73 -2.65 0.27
C THR A 41 16.08 -2.89 -1.10
N GLU A 42 16.89 -3.03 -2.14
CA GLU A 42 16.40 -3.34 -3.50
C GLU A 42 15.74 -4.73 -3.58
N GLU A 43 16.15 -5.66 -2.71
CA GLU A 43 15.56 -7.00 -2.59
C GLU A 43 14.20 -6.98 -1.89
N ASN A 44 13.93 -5.99 -1.02
CA ASN A 44 12.65 -5.81 -0.36
C ASN A 44 12.16 -4.35 -0.47
N LYS A 45 11.73 -3.98 -1.68
CA LYS A 45 11.23 -2.63 -1.97
C LYS A 45 9.93 -2.29 -1.25
N ALA A 46 9.14 -3.30 -0.90
CA ALA A 46 7.82 -3.13 -0.27
C ALA A 46 7.91 -2.71 1.21
N LEU A 47 9.08 -2.86 1.86
CA LEU A 47 9.23 -2.54 3.27
C LEU A 47 8.83 -1.10 3.60
N GLY A 48 7.80 -0.96 4.45
CA GLY A 48 7.31 0.35 4.88
C GLY A 48 6.51 1.09 3.80
N GLN A 49 6.09 0.42 2.73
CA GLN A 49 5.30 1.03 1.65
C GLN A 49 3.79 0.89 1.83
N CYS A 50 3.33 0.16 2.85
CA CYS A 50 1.90 -0.18 3.03
C CYS A 50 0.97 1.04 2.96
N VAL A 51 1.20 2.06 3.80
CA VAL A 51 0.35 3.27 3.84
C VAL A 51 0.32 4.05 2.51
N PRO A 52 1.44 4.51 1.94
CA PRO A 52 1.39 5.29 0.69
C PRO A 52 0.84 4.45 -0.47
N THR A 53 1.10 3.15 -0.52
CA THR A 53 0.55 2.25 -1.55
C THR A 53 -0.97 2.17 -1.42
N ALA A 54 -1.48 1.92 -0.21
CA ALA A 54 -2.89 1.78 0.01
C ALA A 54 -3.66 3.10 -0.25
N LEU A 55 -3.05 4.25 0.07
CA LEU A 55 -3.61 5.57 -0.26
C LEU A 55 -3.68 5.82 -1.77
N VAL A 56 -2.68 5.40 -2.56
CA VAL A 56 -2.73 5.48 -4.03
C VAL A 56 -3.91 4.67 -4.58
N ILE A 57 -4.13 3.47 -4.05
CA ILE A 57 -5.23 2.61 -4.51
C ILE A 57 -6.59 3.18 -4.14
N VAL A 58 -6.76 3.73 -2.92
CA VAL A 58 -8.01 4.40 -2.56
C VAL A 58 -8.25 5.63 -3.43
N ASP A 59 -7.21 6.35 -3.83
CA ASP A 59 -7.37 7.47 -4.76
C ASP A 59 -7.80 7.03 -6.17
N PHE A 60 -7.35 5.85 -6.63
CA PHE A 60 -7.70 5.32 -7.95
C PHE A 60 -9.08 4.63 -7.99
N TYR A 61 -9.44 3.89 -6.95
CA TYR A 61 -10.60 2.99 -6.95
C TYR A 61 -11.60 3.27 -5.82
N GLY A 62 -11.29 4.18 -4.89
CA GLY A 62 -12.07 4.39 -3.68
C GLY A 62 -11.89 3.26 -2.66
N GLY A 63 -12.88 3.08 -1.79
CA GLY A 63 -12.89 2.03 -0.79
C GLY A 63 -12.29 2.45 0.55
N GLY A 64 -11.87 1.47 1.33
CA GLY A 64 -11.39 1.62 2.70
C GLY A 64 -9.99 1.03 2.92
N LEU A 65 -9.47 1.25 4.12
CA LEU A 65 -8.13 0.83 4.52
C LEU A 65 -8.22 -0.08 5.73
N ALA A 66 -8.07 -1.39 5.52
CA ALA A 66 -7.92 -2.34 6.61
C ALA A 66 -6.59 -2.10 7.34
N TYR A 67 -6.59 -2.28 8.66
CA TYR A 67 -5.40 -2.08 9.47
C TYR A 67 -5.25 -3.16 10.53
N ASP A 68 -4.03 -3.67 10.65
CA ASP A 68 -3.60 -4.57 11.70
C ASP A 68 -2.70 -3.82 12.69
N GLU A 69 -3.12 -3.77 13.96
CA GLU A 69 -2.37 -3.13 15.03
C GLU A 69 -1.13 -3.91 15.47
N GLU A 70 -1.16 -5.26 15.42
CA GLU A 70 -0.07 -6.09 15.94
C GLU A 70 1.17 -6.00 15.06
N VAL A 71 0.98 -6.02 13.74
CA VAL A 71 2.08 -5.89 12.78
C VAL A 71 2.22 -4.48 12.19
N ASN A 72 1.38 -3.53 12.64
CA ASN A 72 1.34 -2.15 12.15
C ASN A 72 1.27 -2.09 10.61
N HIS A 73 0.26 -2.74 10.05
CA HIS A 73 0.11 -2.94 8.61
C HIS A 73 -1.22 -2.41 8.08
N CYS A 74 -1.23 -1.96 6.83
CA CYS A 74 -2.40 -1.39 6.16
C CYS A 74 -2.54 -1.95 4.74
N TRP A 75 -3.76 -2.30 4.34
CA TRP A 75 -4.05 -2.75 2.97
C TRP A 75 -5.45 -2.32 2.52
N ASN A 76 -5.81 -2.62 1.27
CA ASN A 76 -7.02 -2.09 0.64
C ASN A 76 -8.22 -3.02 0.80
N ILE A 77 -9.36 -2.40 1.09
CA ILE A 77 -10.69 -2.97 0.90
C ILE A 77 -11.35 -2.16 -0.22
N PHE A 78 -11.69 -2.80 -1.34
CA PHE A 78 -12.36 -2.16 -2.46
C PHE A 78 -13.84 -1.87 -2.16
N PRO A 79 -14.50 -0.98 -2.94
CA PRO A 79 -15.92 -0.67 -2.74
C PRO A 79 -16.88 -1.86 -2.83
N ASP A 80 -16.50 -2.93 -3.53
CA ASP A 80 -17.27 -4.18 -3.61
C ASP A 80 -17.01 -5.14 -2.44
N GLY A 81 -16.20 -4.71 -1.46
CA GLY A 81 -15.85 -5.48 -0.27
C GLY A 81 -14.64 -6.39 -0.44
N SER A 82 -14.16 -6.61 -1.67
CA SER A 82 -12.98 -7.43 -1.92
C SER A 82 -11.72 -6.78 -1.35
N GLU A 83 -10.80 -7.60 -0.84
CA GLU A 83 -9.54 -7.11 -0.27
C GLU A 83 -8.35 -7.39 -1.18
N HIS A 84 -7.38 -6.47 -1.16
CA HIS A 84 -6.08 -6.71 -1.78
C HIS A 84 -4.94 -5.96 -1.07
N ASP A 85 -3.80 -6.64 -0.92
CA ASP A 85 -2.59 -6.08 -0.32
C ASP A 85 -1.43 -6.08 -1.32
N PHE A 86 -1.30 -4.95 -2.03
CA PHE A 86 -0.21 -4.69 -2.97
C PHE A 86 1.17 -4.69 -2.29
N SER A 87 1.26 -4.54 -0.97
CA SER A 87 2.52 -4.46 -0.22
C SER A 87 2.82 -5.72 0.61
N ARG A 88 2.05 -6.80 0.41
CA ARG A 88 2.13 -8.04 1.21
C ARG A 88 3.53 -8.63 1.27
N ILE A 89 4.26 -8.53 0.16
CA ILE A 89 5.61 -9.06 0.00
C ILE A 89 6.66 -8.40 0.92
N GLN A 90 6.30 -7.32 1.65
CA GLN A 90 7.22 -6.72 2.62
C GLN A 90 7.56 -7.66 3.78
N PHE A 91 6.65 -8.59 4.08
CA PHE A 91 6.82 -9.59 5.11
C PHE A 91 7.60 -10.78 4.58
N ALA A 92 8.45 -11.40 5.40
CA ALA A 92 9.04 -12.68 5.05
C ALA A 92 8.12 -13.81 5.53
N GLY A 93 7.70 -14.69 4.61
CA GLY A 93 6.92 -15.88 4.95
C GLY A 93 5.42 -15.62 5.18
N ASP A 94 4.80 -16.41 6.07
CA ASP A 94 3.35 -16.40 6.31
C ASP A 94 2.99 -15.56 7.53
N THR A 95 3.37 -14.28 7.54
CA THR A 95 2.90 -13.34 8.57
C THR A 95 1.38 -13.31 8.59
N ASN A 96 0.82 -13.75 9.72
CA ASN A 96 -0.62 -13.68 9.93
C ASN A 96 -1.01 -12.22 10.12
N ILE A 97 -1.97 -11.74 9.33
CA ILE A 97 -2.54 -10.40 9.47
C ILE A 97 -4.03 -10.53 9.72
N ARG A 98 -4.56 -9.61 10.52
CA ARG A 98 -5.97 -9.57 10.88
C ARG A 98 -6.45 -8.13 10.91
N ILE A 99 -7.70 -7.93 10.50
CA ILE A 99 -8.31 -6.61 10.58
C ILE A 99 -8.56 -6.31 12.06
N SER A 100 -7.84 -5.33 12.57
CA SER A 100 -8.10 -4.73 13.88
C SER A 100 -9.10 -3.59 13.76
N ARG A 101 -9.00 -2.80 12.69
CA ARG A 101 -9.93 -1.71 12.36
C ARG A 101 -9.89 -1.34 10.88
N ILE A 102 -10.85 -0.52 10.46
CA ILE A 102 -10.89 0.11 9.15
C ILE A 102 -10.65 1.61 9.33
N ASN A 103 -9.66 2.16 8.64
CA ASN A 103 -9.34 3.60 8.66
C ASN A 103 -9.91 4.29 7.42
N ALA A 104 -10.28 5.56 7.56
CA ALA A 104 -10.42 6.45 6.42
C ALA A 104 -9.04 6.92 5.94
N PRO A 105 -8.87 7.29 4.65
CA PRO A 105 -7.63 7.89 4.15
C PRO A 105 -7.19 9.11 4.96
N THR A 106 -8.15 9.93 5.40
CA THR A 106 -7.92 11.10 6.25
C THR A 106 -7.29 10.73 7.59
N ASP A 107 -7.61 9.58 8.17
CA ASP A 107 -7.03 9.16 9.46
C ASP A 107 -5.53 8.87 9.32
N LEU A 108 -5.11 8.34 8.17
CA LEU A 108 -3.70 8.09 7.89
C LEU A 108 -2.94 9.35 7.48
N LEU A 109 -3.60 10.34 6.89
CA LEU A 109 -2.97 11.57 6.43
C LEU A 109 -2.92 12.66 7.51
N GLU A 110 -4.03 12.88 8.21
CA GLU A 110 -4.26 14.05 9.07
C GLU A 110 -3.99 13.81 10.55
N SER A 111 -3.86 12.55 10.97
CA SER A 111 -3.45 12.26 12.36
C SER A 111 -2.04 12.77 12.65
N GLU A 112 -1.76 13.04 13.93
CA GLU A 112 -0.42 13.43 14.39
C GLU A 112 0.65 12.41 13.97
N LYS A 113 0.31 11.11 14.01
CA LYS A 113 1.18 10.05 13.51
C LYS A 113 1.40 10.18 12.00
N GLY A 114 0.33 10.39 11.22
CA GLY A 114 0.41 10.56 9.77
C GLY A 114 1.31 11.73 9.35
N LYS A 115 1.15 12.87 10.02
CA LYS A 115 1.94 14.09 9.80
C LYS A 115 3.40 13.90 10.21
N SER A 116 3.66 13.36 11.40
CA SER A 116 5.04 13.14 11.90
C SER A 116 5.86 12.18 11.04
N VAL A 117 5.22 11.29 10.28
CA VAL A 117 5.89 10.35 9.37
C VAL A 117 5.72 10.69 7.89
N ASN A 118 5.34 11.94 7.60
CA ASN A 118 5.25 12.54 6.27
C ASN A 118 4.40 11.72 5.28
N ASN A 119 3.26 11.20 5.73
CA ASN A 119 2.41 10.38 4.87
C ASN A 119 1.95 11.14 3.63
N HIS A 120 1.66 12.44 3.73
CA HIS A 120 1.33 13.30 2.58
C HIS A 120 2.41 13.29 1.50
N GLN A 121 3.67 13.56 1.86
CA GLN A 121 4.78 13.63 0.92
C GLN A 121 5.08 12.26 0.31
N ARG A 122 5.06 11.20 1.13
CA ARG A 122 5.31 9.83 0.68
C ARG A 122 4.23 9.35 -0.30
N TYR A 123 2.97 9.60 0.03
CA TYR A 123 1.82 9.32 -0.84
C TYR A 123 1.92 10.09 -2.16
N ALA A 124 2.11 11.41 -2.11
CA ALA A 124 2.18 12.24 -3.31
C ALA A 124 3.32 11.83 -4.25
N LEU A 125 4.51 11.55 -3.69
CA LEU A 125 5.67 11.08 -4.44
C LEU A 125 5.42 9.71 -5.08
N LEU A 126 4.87 8.77 -4.33
CA LEU A 126 4.55 7.44 -4.86
C LEU A 126 3.50 7.52 -5.96
N LYS A 127 2.42 8.27 -5.74
CA LYS A 127 1.36 8.49 -6.73
C LYS A 127 1.90 9.05 -8.03
N GLN A 128 2.79 10.04 -7.96
CA GLN A 128 3.42 10.62 -9.14
C GLN A 128 4.21 9.55 -9.92
N ARG A 129 5.06 8.77 -9.24
CA ARG A 129 5.89 7.75 -9.86
C ARG A 129 5.08 6.60 -10.46
N VAL A 130 4.04 6.15 -9.76
CA VAL A 130 3.12 5.11 -10.26
C VAL A 130 2.42 5.59 -11.52
N ASN A 131 1.87 6.80 -11.53
CA ASN A 131 1.25 7.36 -12.74
C ASN A 131 2.24 7.48 -13.91
N GLN A 132 3.49 7.86 -13.67
CA GLN A 132 4.52 7.89 -14.72
C GLN A 132 4.85 6.49 -15.23
N SER A 133 4.91 5.51 -14.32
CA SER A 133 5.19 4.11 -14.61
C SER A 133 4.09 3.47 -15.46
N LEU A 134 2.82 3.76 -15.16
CA LEU A 134 1.65 3.25 -15.89
C LEU A 134 1.49 3.85 -17.31
N ARG A 135 2.04 5.04 -17.57
CA ARG A 135 2.00 5.69 -18.90
C ARG A 135 3.07 5.19 -19.88
N ARG A 136 4.06 4.45 -19.39
CA ARG A 136 5.21 3.96 -20.18
C ARG A 136 5.02 2.53 -20.69
N GLU A 137 3.93 1.88 -20.32
CA GLU A 137 3.48 0.57 -20.83
C GLU A 137 2.47 0.78 -21.98
#